data_AF-A0A2E8K2H8-F1
#
_entry.id   AF-A0A2E8K2H8-F1
#
_cell.length_a   1.000
_cell.length_b   1.000
_cell.length_c   1.000
_cell.angle_alpha   90.00
_cell.angle_beta   90.00
_cell.angle_gamma   90.00
#
_symmetry.space_group_name_H-M   'P 1'
#
loop_
_entity.id
_entity.type
_entity.pdbx_description
1 polymer ?
#
loop_
_entity_poly.entity_id
_entity_poly.type
_entity_poly.pdbx_seq_one_letter_code
_entity_poly.pdbx_strand_id
1 'polypeptide(L)'
;MVNRIQSIDQGPGGYQVMPSNPLDNQEPRCPRCGYDLGGAVRAWTDRCPLEMPCSECGYEMRLSLVMGVDRPPKWFIGAHRGWFSGFRRGPGTLLRMMIPNWPWRTLTLASLQRSCDRRTLVIWGFWIILAFSILPVSSILLVEGARFTKDLRAMFDVQANTRLVLVEGKEKGIDLRDQSPLIRKVATDVTSASHPWTMAGRYSWWRISSLMGIEPTRRGRPVNPPKVLGLVLSPSQSTYRVRTYHDLLNPYFDSHQLTKGIPVVQLNWEGSRLGNSPWALRPWEPGPIRFLLVAPPVIVSVLMMPLCFLLLPTTLRQARVSKRQLGRIWAFSFAAILPVAFVEFLLPSAFFDGAMIESLRKLWYRQMPLAGIMLPAVLLWAWWWSAGRLLRLPRAMLVSAVLVLIANLSTGLVLLPWAEDWFWILGSWAGGS
;
A
#
# COMPACT_ATOMS: atom_id res chain seq x y z
N MET A 1 8.51 -86.92 5.78
CA MET A 1 9.73 -86.34 6.39
C MET A 1 10.27 -85.26 5.46
N VAL A 2 9.89 -84.01 5.70
CA VAL A 2 10.44 -82.84 4.98
C VAL A 2 10.80 -81.83 6.06
N ASN A 3 12.11 -81.64 6.25
CA ASN A 3 12.69 -80.79 7.27
C ASN A 3 12.34 -79.33 7.01
N ARG A 4 11.56 -78.76 7.93
CA ARG A 4 11.32 -77.34 8.07
C ARG A 4 12.53 -76.74 8.78
N ILE A 5 13.43 -76.14 8.01
CA ILE A 5 14.54 -75.32 8.54
C ILE A 5 13.92 -73.98 8.94
N GLN A 6 13.57 -73.86 10.22
CA GLN A 6 13.38 -72.60 10.93
C GLN A 6 14.66 -72.30 11.69
N SER A 7 15.47 -71.38 11.18
CA SER A 7 16.38 -70.53 11.96
C SER A 7 17.11 -69.60 11.02
N ILE A 8 17.02 -68.28 11.22
CA ILE A 8 18.18 -67.40 11.46
C ILE A 8 17.70 -66.22 12.31
N ASP A 9 18.21 -66.20 13.53
CA ASP A 9 18.41 -65.13 14.50
C ASP A 9 17.96 -63.70 14.15
N GLN A 10 16.95 -63.23 14.89
CA GLN A 10 16.79 -61.82 15.22
C GLN A 10 17.75 -61.50 16.38
N GLY A 11 18.94 -60.99 16.07
CA GLY A 11 19.83 -60.44 17.08
C GLY A 11 19.17 -59.27 17.84
N PRO A 12 19.41 -59.11 19.16
CA PRO A 12 18.76 -58.09 20.01
C PRO A 12 19.20 -56.64 19.74
N GLY A 13 19.86 -56.36 18.61
CA GLY A 13 20.28 -55.04 18.17
C GLY A 13 19.51 -54.59 16.93
N GLY A 14 18.18 -54.64 16.99
CA GLY A 14 17.32 -54.13 15.92
C GLY A 14 17.53 -52.63 15.77
N TYR A 15 18.40 -52.22 14.84
CA TYR A 15 18.35 -50.87 14.29
C TYR A 15 16.95 -50.71 13.71
N GLN A 16 16.06 -50.06 14.47
CA GLN A 16 14.79 -49.61 13.94
C GLN A 16 15.13 -48.77 12.72
N VAL A 17 14.87 -49.33 11.53
CA VAL A 17 14.84 -48.57 10.29
C VAL A 17 13.83 -47.46 10.57
N MET A 18 14.34 -46.26 10.87
CA MET A 18 13.50 -45.11 11.14
C MET A 18 12.50 -45.07 9.99
N PRO A 19 11.18 -45.00 10.28
CA PRO A 19 10.16 -45.06 9.25
C PRO A 19 10.56 -44.09 8.16
N SER A 20 10.84 -44.64 6.98
CA SER A 20 11.37 -43.89 5.85
C SER A 20 10.45 -42.69 5.68
N ASN A 21 11.05 -41.51 5.79
CA ASN A 21 10.27 -40.29 5.73
C ASN A 21 9.61 -40.34 4.35
N PRO A 22 8.32 -40.08 4.15
CA PRO A 22 7.69 -40.16 2.83
C PRO A 22 8.31 -39.24 1.74
N LEU A 23 9.40 -38.51 2.06
CA LEU A 23 10.30 -37.84 1.10
C LEU A 23 11.39 -38.76 0.51
N ASP A 24 11.67 -39.92 1.10
CA ASP A 24 12.68 -40.87 0.63
C ASP A 24 12.32 -41.50 -0.73
N ASN A 25 11.07 -41.32 -1.18
CA ASN A 25 10.62 -41.72 -2.51
C ASN A 25 10.79 -40.61 -3.57
N GLN A 26 11.32 -39.43 -3.24
CA GLN A 26 11.65 -38.47 -4.29
C GLN A 26 12.93 -38.92 -5.00
N GLU A 27 12.77 -39.38 -6.23
CA GLU A 27 13.88 -39.63 -7.14
C GLU A 27 14.82 -38.43 -7.15
N PRO A 28 16.13 -38.64 -6.94
CA PRO A 28 17.09 -37.56 -6.90
C PRO A 28 17.12 -36.91 -8.27
N ARG A 29 16.65 -35.66 -8.37
CA ARG A 29 16.59 -34.91 -9.65
C ARG A 29 17.52 -33.71 -9.59
N CYS A 30 18.17 -33.40 -10.71
CA CYS A 30 19.00 -32.21 -10.86
C CYS A 30 18.17 -30.96 -10.53
N PRO A 31 18.64 -30.07 -9.63
CA PRO A 31 17.88 -28.92 -9.19
C PRO A 31 17.73 -27.82 -10.27
N ARG A 32 18.58 -27.87 -11.31
CA ARG A 32 18.58 -26.91 -12.42
C ARG A 32 17.67 -27.34 -13.56
N CYS A 33 17.93 -28.50 -14.17
CA CYS A 33 17.21 -28.98 -15.35
C CYS A 33 16.07 -29.96 -15.03
N GLY A 34 16.08 -30.59 -13.85
CA GLY A 34 15.10 -31.62 -13.47
C GLY A 34 15.42 -33.03 -13.97
N TYR A 35 16.59 -33.27 -14.57
CA TYR A 35 17.06 -34.59 -15.01
C TYR A 35 17.12 -35.58 -13.85
N ASP A 36 16.74 -36.83 -14.09
CA ASP A 36 16.78 -37.89 -13.09
C ASP A 36 18.21 -38.40 -12.87
N LEU A 37 18.66 -38.36 -11.62
CA LEU A 37 19.98 -38.81 -11.18
C LEU A 37 19.90 -40.19 -10.53
N GLY A 38 18.73 -40.82 -10.47
CA GLY A 38 18.53 -42.13 -9.85
C GLY A 38 19.47 -43.19 -10.43
N GLY A 39 19.69 -43.19 -11.75
CA GLY A 39 20.65 -44.09 -12.40
C GLY A 39 22.09 -43.87 -11.93
N ALA A 40 22.54 -42.62 -11.86
CA ALA A 40 23.89 -42.29 -11.39
C ALA A 40 24.08 -42.64 -9.92
N VAL A 41 23.07 -42.37 -9.07
CA VAL A 41 23.08 -42.68 -7.64
C VAL A 41 23.10 -44.20 -7.40
N ARG A 42 22.33 -44.99 -8.18
CA ARG A 42 22.32 -46.46 -8.08
C ARG A 42 23.62 -47.11 -8.54
N ALA A 43 24.39 -46.45 -9.39
CA ALA A 43 25.66 -46.96 -9.88
C ALA A 43 26.83 -46.81 -8.88
N TRP A 44 26.62 -46.17 -7.73
CA TRP A 44 27.66 -46.03 -6.72
C TRP A 44 27.80 -47.30 -5.89
N THR A 45 28.91 -48.00 -6.09
CA THR A 45 29.25 -49.22 -5.34
C THR A 45 30.09 -48.92 -4.10
N ASP A 46 31.11 -48.06 -4.24
CA ASP A 46 32.19 -48.01 -3.24
C ASP A 46 32.28 -46.67 -2.49
N ARG A 47 31.97 -45.53 -3.14
CA ARG A 47 32.06 -44.18 -2.53
C ARG A 47 31.01 -43.24 -3.10
N CYS A 48 30.34 -42.49 -2.22
CA CYS A 48 29.42 -41.42 -2.61
C CYS A 48 30.22 -40.13 -2.87
N PRO A 49 30.24 -39.59 -4.11
CA PRO A 49 30.86 -38.30 -4.36
C PRO A 49 30.07 -37.21 -3.61
N LEU A 50 30.75 -36.24 -2.99
CA LEU A 50 30.06 -35.13 -2.32
C LEU A 50 29.49 -34.13 -3.32
N GLU A 51 30.14 -34.00 -4.48
CA GLU A 51 29.76 -33.12 -5.58
C GLU A 51 29.78 -33.92 -6.89
N MET A 52 28.76 -33.71 -7.73
CA MET A 52 28.71 -34.33 -9.05
C MET A 52 28.19 -33.32 -10.10
N PRO A 53 28.75 -33.31 -11.32
CA PRO A 53 28.15 -32.56 -12.43
C PRO A 53 26.91 -33.30 -12.95
N CYS A 54 25.89 -32.55 -13.34
CA CYS A 54 24.76 -33.12 -14.08
C CYS A 54 25.19 -33.46 -15.51
N SER A 55 24.99 -34.71 -15.95
CA SER A 55 25.29 -35.17 -17.31
C SER A 55 24.57 -34.36 -18.39
N GLU A 56 23.38 -33.84 -18.10
CA GLU A 56 22.61 -33.02 -19.05
C GLU A 56 23.06 -31.56 -19.09
N CYS A 57 23.12 -30.88 -17.94
CA CYS A 57 23.28 -29.42 -17.90
C CYS A 57 24.63 -28.94 -17.38
N GLY A 58 25.55 -29.85 -17.04
CA GLY A 58 26.87 -29.54 -16.49
C GLY A 58 26.82 -28.85 -15.12
N TYR A 59 25.65 -28.75 -14.49
CA TYR A 59 25.51 -28.10 -13.19
C TYR A 59 26.13 -28.97 -12.10
N GLU A 60 27.18 -28.46 -11.46
CA GLU A 60 27.76 -29.08 -10.26
C GLU A 60 26.80 -28.93 -9.09
N MET A 61 26.34 -30.07 -8.58
CA MET A 61 25.46 -30.12 -7.43
C MET A 61 26.12 -30.87 -6.29
N ARG A 62 25.92 -30.35 -5.07
CA ARG A 62 26.21 -31.08 -3.85
C ARG A 62 25.16 -32.15 -3.65
N LEU A 63 25.59 -33.37 -3.41
CA LEU A 63 24.68 -34.50 -3.25
C LEU A 63 23.93 -34.46 -1.93
N SER A 64 24.51 -33.88 -0.87
CA SER A 64 23.81 -33.57 0.39
C SER A 64 22.52 -32.77 0.14
N LEU A 65 22.59 -31.79 -0.78
CA LEU A 65 21.48 -30.94 -1.14
C LEU A 65 20.42 -31.70 -1.93
N VAL A 66 20.79 -32.63 -2.81
CA VAL A 66 19.88 -33.42 -3.67
C VAL A 66 19.22 -34.56 -2.88
N MET A 67 19.96 -35.18 -1.97
CA MET A 67 19.47 -36.26 -1.09
C MET A 67 18.65 -35.73 0.08
N GLY A 68 18.56 -34.41 0.26
CA GLY A 68 17.69 -33.81 1.27
C GLY A 68 18.23 -33.81 2.68
N VAL A 69 19.54 -34.06 2.84
CA VAL A 69 20.25 -33.90 4.11
C VAL A 69 20.20 -32.45 4.56
N ASP A 70 20.37 -31.52 3.62
CA ASP A 70 20.31 -30.09 3.88
C ASP A 70 18.86 -29.61 4.01
N ARG A 71 18.55 -29.02 5.17
CA ARG A 71 17.26 -28.42 5.44
C ARG A 71 17.19 -27.01 4.85
N PRO A 72 16.06 -26.64 4.22
CA PRO A 72 15.81 -25.24 3.85
C PRO A 72 15.90 -24.35 5.09
N PRO A 73 16.28 -23.08 4.95
CA PRO A 73 16.42 -22.19 6.08
C PRO A 73 15.08 -21.99 6.79
N LYS A 74 15.09 -21.92 8.14
CA LYS A 74 13.88 -21.91 8.99
C LYS A 74 12.90 -20.77 8.69
N TRP A 75 13.38 -19.68 8.09
CA TRP A 75 12.54 -18.53 7.73
C TRP A 75 11.73 -18.77 6.46
N PHE A 76 12.11 -19.73 5.62
CA PHE A 76 11.49 -19.97 4.32
C PHE A 76 10.15 -20.69 4.48
N ILE A 77 9.15 -20.23 3.72
CA ILE A 77 7.78 -20.74 3.76
C ILE A 77 7.70 -22.25 3.48
N GLY A 78 8.55 -22.77 2.60
CA GLY A 78 8.60 -24.20 2.28
C GLY A 78 9.39 -25.05 3.27
N ALA A 79 9.92 -24.49 4.37
CA ALA A 79 10.78 -25.23 5.29
C ALA A 79 10.04 -26.18 6.24
N HIS A 80 8.71 -26.08 6.35
CA HIS A 80 7.90 -27.00 7.14
C HIS A 80 6.72 -27.53 6.35
N ARG A 81 6.28 -28.72 6.77
CA ARG A 81 5.05 -29.35 6.31
C ARG A 81 3.89 -28.81 7.15
N GLY A 82 2.77 -28.54 6.49
CA GLY A 82 1.55 -28.07 7.12
C GLY A 82 1.13 -26.69 6.64
N TRP A 83 -0.18 -26.49 6.57
CA TRP A 83 -0.77 -25.20 6.18
C TRP A 83 -0.39 -24.11 7.18
N PHE A 84 -0.71 -24.31 8.46
CA PHE A 84 -0.46 -23.32 9.52
C PHE A 84 1.01 -22.89 9.66
N SER A 85 1.95 -23.84 9.52
CA SER A 85 3.38 -23.53 9.59
C SER A 85 3.84 -22.68 8.41
N GLY A 86 3.31 -22.95 7.20
CA GLY A 86 3.50 -22.11 6.03
C GLY A 86 2.92 -20.70 6.20
N PHE A 87 1.68 -20.60 6.69
CA PHE A 87 1.02 -19.30 6.94
C PHE A 87 1.80 -18.45 7.94
N ARG A 88 2.19 -19.00 9.09
CA ARG A 88 2.96 -18.29 10.11
C ARG A 88 4.31 -17.75 9.59
N ARG A 89 4.88 -18.38 8.55
CA ARG A 89 6.17 -17.99 7.96
C ARG A 89 6.06 -17.08 6.75
N GLY A 90 4.88 -16.96 6.16
CA GLY A 90 4.62 -16.10 5.01
C GLY A 90 5.17 -14.68 5.18
N PRO A 91 4.84 -13.95 6.26
CA PRO A 91 5.34 -12.59 6.48
C PRO A 91 6.86 -12.54 6.55
N GLY A 92 7.46 -13.49 7.27
CA GLY A 92 8.91 -13.57 7.43
C GLY A 92 9.65 -13.91 6.13
N THR A 93 9.04 -14.72 5.27
CA THR A 93 9.55 -14.99 3.91
C THR A 93 9.38 -13.76 3.02
N LEU A 94 8.22 -13.11 3.08
CA LEU A 94 7.89 -11.92 2.31
C LEU A 94 8.91 -10.80 2.54
N LEU A 95 9.11 -10.42 3.80
CA LEU A 95 10.04 -9.35 4.19
C LEU A 95 11.48 -9.62 3.74
N ARG A 96 11.90 -10.89 3.81
CA ARG A 96 13.25 -11.30 3.38
C ARG A 96 13.40 -11.36 1.87
N MET A 97 12.33 -11.72 1.16
CA MET A 97 12.27 -11.70 -0.30
C MET A 97 12.20 -10.28 -0.86
N MET A 98 11.90 -9.26 -0.06
CA MET A 98 11.97 -7.86 -0.49
C MET A 98 13.42 -7.35 -0.58
N ILE A 99 14.38 -8.01 0.08
CA ILE A 99 15.78 -7.58 0.09
C ILE A 99 16.51 -8.22 -1.10
N PRO A 100 16.99 -7.44 -2.09
CA PRO A 100 17.73 -7.99 -3.21
C PRO A 100 19.00 -8.70 -2.72
N ASN A 101 19.42 -9.76 -3.42
CA ASN A 101 20.55 -10.64 -3.10
C ASN A 101 20.41 -11.53 -1.84
N TRP A 102 19.79 -11.06 -0.77
CA TRP A 102 19.75 -11.78 0.52
C TRP A 102 19.12 -13.19 0.45
N PRO A 103 17.90 -13.39 -0.10
CA PRO A 103 17.28 -14.70 -0.12
C PRO A 103 18.08 -15.69 -0.98
N TRP A 104 18.68 -15.19 -2.06
CA TRP A 104 19.44 -15.99 -3.02
C TRP A 104 20.83 -16.40 -2.52
N ARG A 105 21.36 -15.72 -1.49
CA ARG A 105 22.59 -16.14 -0.79
C ARG A 105 22.35 -17.32 0.16
N THR A 106 21.13 -17.45 0.67
CA THR A 106 20.79 -18.42 1.72
C THR A 106 19.95 -19.59 1.20
N LEU A 107 19.19 -19.39 0.12
CA LEU A 107 18.45 -20.43 -0.56
C LEU A 107 19.29 -21.08 -1.66
N THR A 108 19.32 -22.41 -1.65
CA THR A 108 19.92 -23.21 -2.72
C THR A 108 18.85 -23.64 -3.72
N LEU A 109 19.20 -23.88 -4.99
CA LEU A 109 18.24 -24.37 -6.00
C LEU A 109 17.57 -25.68 -5.57
N ALA A 110 18.31 -26.57 -4.91
CA ALA A 110 17.77 -27.83 -4.40
C ALA A 110 16.72 -27.60 -3.30
N SER A 111 16.97 -26.65 -2.39
CA SER A 111 15.98 -26.27 -1.38
C SER A 111 14.72 -25.69 -2.02
N LEU A 112 14.86 -24.84 -3.04
CA LEU A 112 13.72 -24.30 -3.79
C LEU A 112 12.96 -25.42 -4.51
N GLN A 113 13.68 -26.40 -5.07
CA GLN A 113 13.05 -27.53 -5.77
C GLN A 113 12.16 -28.37 -4.87
N ARG A 114 12.70 -28.76 -3.71
CA ARG A 114 12.07 -29.71 -2.79
C ARG A 114 10.99 -29.06 -1.94
N SER A 115 11.21 -27.83 -1.51
CA SER A 115 10.35 -27.15 -0.55
C SER A 115 9.19 -26.37 -1.19
N CYS A 116 9.26 -26.13 -2.50
CA CYS A 116 8.26 -25.34 -3.21
C CYS A 116 7.26 -26.23 -3.96
N ASP A 117 6.45 -26.94 -3.19
CA ASP A 117 5.30 -27.69 -3.70
C ASP A 117 4.17 -26.74 -4.15
N ARG A 118 3.19 -27.28 -4.91
CA ARG A 118 2.00 -26.52 -5.33
C ARG A 118 1.29 -25.85 -4.16
N ARG A 119 1.24 -26.51 -2.99
CA ARG A 119 0.66 -25.96 -1.76
C ARG A 119 1.44 -24.73 -1.27
N THR A 120 2.77 -24.81 -1.24
CA THR A 120 3.63 -23.69 -0.86
C THR A 120 3.41 -22.49 -1.76
N LEU A 121 3.25 -22.71 -3.07
CA LEU A 121 2.94 -21.64 -4.04
C LEU A 121 1.57 -21.00 -3.81
N VAL A 122 0.55 -21.78 -3.44
CA VAL A 122 -0.79 -21.25 -3.10
C VAL A 122 -0.72 -20.38 -1.85
N ILE A 123 -0.06 -20.86 -0.78
CA ILE A 123 0.10 -20.08 0.45
C ILE A 123 0.92 -18.82 0.17
N TRP A 124 1.96 -18.92 -0.65
CA TRP A 124 2.75 -17.76 -1.08
C TRP A 124 1.90 -16.75 -1.85
N GLY A 125 1.10 -17.20 -2.82
CA GLY A 125 0.17 -16.36 -3.57
C GLY A 125 -0.83 -15.64 -2.66
N PHE A 126 -1.36 -16.33 -1.65
CA PHE A 126 -2.22 -15.71 -0.63
C PHE A 126 -1.51 -14.56 0.09
N TRP A 127 -0.26 -14.73 0.52
CA TRP A 127 0.50 -13.67 1.20
C TRP A 127 0.81 -12.49 0.30
N ILE A 128 1.10 -12.74 -0.98
CA ILE A 128 1.29 -11.67 -1.96
C ILE A 128 -0.01 -10.87 -2.10
N ILE A 129 -1.15 -11.53 -2.33
CA ILE A 129 -2.45 -10.87 -2.46
C ILE A 129 -2.78 -10.09 -1.18
N LEU A 130 -2.61 -10.70 -0.01
CA LEU A 130 -2.86 -10.05 1.27
C LEU A 130 -1.99 -8.81 1.46
N ALA A 131 -0.69 -8.88 1.14
CA ALA A 131 0.21 -7.74 1.22
C ALA A 131 -0.21 -6.60 0.28
N PHE A 132 -0.55 -6.92 -0.97
CA PHE A 132 -1.04 -5.94 -1.93
C PHE A 132 -2.40 -5.34 -1.54
N SER A 133 -3.25 -6.06 -0.82
CA SER A 133 -4.52 -5.54 -0.31
C SER A 133 -4.35 -4.67 0.94
N ILE A 134 -3.41 -5.00 1.82
CA ILE A 134 -3.16 -4.23 3.05
C ILE A 134 -2.56 -2.86 2.74
N LEU A 135 -1.64 -2.76 1.77
CA LEU A 135 -0.97 -1.49 1.42
C LEU A 135 -1.93 -0.32 1.06
N PRO A 136 -2.91 -0.48 0.15
CA PRO A 136 -3.85 0.60 -0.16
C PRO A 136 -4.78 0.88 1.03
N VAL A 137 -5.26 -0.16 1.73
CA VAL A 137 -6.12 0.02 2.91
C VAL A 137 -5.39 0.80 4.01
N SER A 138 -4.11 0.50 4.27
CA SER A 138 -3.33 1.23 5.26
C SER A 138 -3.07 2.67 4.81
N SER A 139 -2.82 2.93 3.52
CA SER A 139 -2.70 4.30 3.01
C SER A 139 -3.98 5.10 3.20
N ILE A 140 -5.15 4.51 2.93
CA ILE A 140 -6.46 5.16 3.14
C ILE A 140 -6.67 5.45 4.63
N LEU A 141 -6.40 4.48 5.52
CA LEU A 141 -6.53 4.67 6.96
C LEU A 141 -5.57 5.74 7.50
N LEU A 142 -4.35 5.85 6.95
CA LEU A 142 -3.40 6.89 7.33
C LEU A 142 -3.89 8.28 6.90
N VAL A 143 -4.43 8.41 5.68
CA VAL A 143 -4.98 9.68 5.18
C VAL A 143 -6.19 10.12 6.00
N GLU A 144 -7.14 9.21 6.25
CA GLU A 144 -8.32 9.53 7.07
C GLU A 144 -7.94 9.79 8.54
N GLY A 145 -6.97 9.06 9.07
CA GLY A 145 -6.40 9.33 10.38
C GLY A 145 -5.78 10.72 10.48
N ALA A 146 -4.99 11.13 9.49
CA ALA A 146 -4.39 12.46 9.43
C ALA A 146 -5.46 13.56 9.38
N ARG A 147 -6.49 13.41 8.53
CA ARG A 147 -7.64 14.32 8.47
C ARG A 147 -8.35 14.44 9.81
N PHE A 148 -8.64 13.30 10.45
CA PHE A 148 -9.26 13.28 11.76
C PHE A 148 -8.41 14.01 12.82
N THR A 149 -7.09 13.84 12.81
CA THR A 149 -6.21 14.56 13.76
C THR A 149 -6.18 16.07 13.52
N LYS A 150 -6.27 16.52 12.27
CA LYS A 150 -6.37 17.95 11.93
C LYS A 150 -7.68 18.55 12.41
N ASP A 151 -8.78 17.87 12.19
CA ASP A 151 -10.10 18.31 12.65
C ASP A 151 -10.13 18.41 14.18
N LEU A 152 -9.56 17.41 14.89
CA LEU A 152 -9.43 17.47 16.34
C LEU A 152 -8.58 18.65 16.80
N ARG A 153 -7.44 18.93 16.16
CA ARG A 153 -6.59 20.07 16.50
C ARG A 153 -7.35 21.39 16.31
N ALA A 154 -8.03 21.57 15.18
CA ALA A 154 -8.84 22.76 14.92
C ALA A 154 -9.93 22.95 15.99
N MET A 155 -10.55 21.86 16.46
CA MET A 155 -11.51 21.93 17.56
C MET A 155 -10.90 22.37 18.89
N PHE A 156 -9.71 21.86 19.22
CA PHE A 156 -9.01 22.27 20.44
C PHE A 156 -8.56 23.74 20.37
N ASP A 157 -8.10 24.21 19.20
CA ASP A 157 -7.71 25.61 18.99
C ASP A 157 -8.92 26.55 19.13
N VAL A 158 -10.07 26.18 18.56
CA VAL A 158 -11.33 26.93 18.76
C VAL A 158 -11.73 26.95 20.23
N GLN A 159 -11.59 25.82 20.94
CA GLN A 159 -11.90 25.75 22.37
C GLN A 159 -10.95 26.63 23.21
N ALA A 160 -9.66 26.64 22.89
CA ALA A 160 -8.66 27.48 23.55
C ALA A 160 -8.93 28.98 23.32
N ASN A 161 -9.19 29.37 22.07
CA ASN A 161 -9.54 30.74 21.71
C ASN A 161 -10.85 31.19 22.38
N THR A 162 -11.86 30.31 22.45
CA THR A 162 -13.13 30.62 23.13
C THR A 162 -12.89 30.86 24.62
N ARG A 163 -12.04 30.08 25.29
CA ARG A 163 -11.70 30.30 26.70
C ARG A 163 -10.99 31.64 26.93
N LEU A 164 -10.05 32.00 26.05
CA LEU A 164 -9.35 33.29 26.13
C LEU A 164 -10.33 34.46 26.00
N VAL A 165 -11.25 34.41 25.04
CA VAL A 165 -12.28 35.45 24.86
C VAL A 165 -13.20 35.57 26.08
N LEU A 166 -13.58 34.44 26.70
CA LEU A 166 -14.41 34.45 27.91
C LEU A 166 -13.67 35.08 29.11
N VAL A 167 -12.37 34.81 29.25
CA VAL A 167 -11.54 35.40 30.32
C VAL A 167 -11.37 36.90 30.10
N GLU A 168 -11.02 37.31 28.88
CA GLU A 168 -10.82 38.73 28.53
C GLU A 168 -12.13 39.53 28.67
N GLY A 169 -13.27 38.95 28.27
CA GLY A 169 -14.58 39.58 28.47
C GLY A 169 -14.91 39.77 29.95
N LYS A 170 -14.58 38.79 30.80
CA LYS A 170 -14.76 38.89 32.25
C LYS A 170 -13.88 39.99 32.86
N GLU A 171 -12.62 40.10 32.43
CA GLU A 171 -11.71 41.15 32.90
C GLU A 171 -12.19 42.56 32.52
N LYS A 172 -12.86 42.71 31.37
CA LYS A 172 -13.46 43.97 30.93
C LYS A 172 -14.83 44.29 31.56
N GLY A 173 -15.30 43.49 32.51
CA GLY A 173 -16.60 43.69 33.16
C GLY A 173 -17.81 43.43 32.24
N ILE A 174 -17.61 42.75 31.11
CA ILE A 174 -18.69 42.38 30.19
C ILE A 174 -19.31 41.07 30.70
N ASP A 175 -20.54 41.12 31.22
CA ASP A 175 -21.26 39.91 31.60
C ASP A 175 -21.75 39.17 30.35
N LEU A 176 -20.94 38.22 29.90
CA LEU A 176 -21.23 37.36 28.75
C LEU A 176 -22.44 36.44 28.96
N ARG A 177 -23.01 36.36 30.18
CA ARG A 177 -24.26 35.61 30.43
C ARG A 177 -25.45 36.21 29.69
N ASP A 178 -25.52 37.53 29.55
CA ASP A 178 -26.59 38.22 28.83
C ASP A 178 -26.45 38.13 27.30
N GLN A 179 -25.25 37.83 26.79
CA GLN A 179 -24.99 37.64 25.35
C GLN A 179 -25.08 36.18 24.89
N SER A 180 -25.48 35.25 25.77
CA SER A 180 -25.63 33.83 25.43
C SER A 180 -26.48 33.54 24.17
N PRO A 181 -27.57 34.27 23.85
CA PRO A 181 -28.32 33.98 22.62
C PRO A 181 -27.57 34.38 21.34
N LEU A 182 -26.71 35.41 21.38
CA LEU A 182 -25.93 35.85 20.23
C LEU A 182 -24.74 34.90 19.97
N ILE A 183 -24.05 34.49 21.04
CA ILE A 183 -22.99 33.47 20.99
C ILE A 183 -23.57 32.13 20.51
N ARG A 184 -24.78 31.76 20.97
CA ARG A 184 -25.50 30.57 20.49
C ARG A 184 -25.74 30.62 18.98
N LYS A 185 -26.11 31.79 18.44
CA LYS A 185 -26.38 31.97 17.01
C LYS A 185 -25.12 31.91 16.14
N VAL A 186 -24.03 32.52 16.59
CA VAL A 186 -22.74 32.46 15.90
C VAL A 186 -22.17 31.04 15.92
N ALA A 187 -22.28 30.33 17.05
CA ALA A 187 -21.84 28.94 17.16
C ALA A 187 -22.65 27.99 16.25
N THR A 188 -23.97 28.17 16.12
CA THR A 188 -24.81 27.42 15.16
C THR A 188 -24.43 27.71 13.71
N ASP A 189 -24.17 28.96 13.37
CA ASP A 189 -23.92 29.36 11.99
C ASP A 189 -22.53 28.90 11.52
N VAL A 190 -21.51 28.96 12.39
CA VAL A 190 -20.17 28.44 12.10
C VAL A 190 -20.18 26.91 11.98
N THR A 191 -20.86 26.19 12.88
CA THR A 191 -20.94 24.72 12.81
C THR A 191 -21.81 24.19 11.67
N SER A 192 -22.80 24.96 11.20
CA SER A 192 -23.62 24.58 10.04
C SER A 192 -22.96 24.90 8.70
N ALA A 193 -22.11 25.93 8.64
CA ALA A 193 -21.40 26.31 7.41
C ALA A 193 -20.17 25.43 7.13
N SER A 194 -19.46 24.94 8.15
CA SER A 194 -18.15 24.28 7.99
C SER A 194 -18.19 22.74 8.00
N HIS A 195 -19.25 22.12 7.46
CA HIS A 195 -19.45 20.66 7.24
C HIS A 195 -20.41 19.96 8.22
N PRO A 196 -21.74 19.95 7.93
CA PRO A 196 -22.76 19.32 8.78
C PRO A 196 -22.69 17.78 8.88
N TRP A 197 -21.75 17.15 8.17
CA TRP A 197 -21.65 15.68 8.04
C TRP A 197 -20.42 15.07 8.71
N THR A 198 -19.48 15.87 9.22
CA THR A 198 -18.35 15.31 9.97
C THR A 198 -18.78 14.93 11.39
N MET A 199 -18.26 13.82 11.91
CA MET A 199 -18.47 13.41 13.32
C MET A 199 -18.13 14.56 14.28
N ALA A 200 -17.09 15.33 13.92
CA ALA A 200 -16.64 16.53 14.60
C ALA A 200 -17.82 17.51 14.76
N GLY A 201 -18.44 17.98 13.66
CA GLY A 201 -19.58 18.92 13.71
C GLY A 201 -20.72 18.49 14.64
N ARG A 202 -21.09 17.19 14.63
CA ARG A 202 -22.11 16.64 15.52
C ARG A 202 -21.69 16.59 16.99
N TYR A 203 -20.43 16.26 17.26
CA TYR A 203 -19.91 16.17 18.63
C TYR A 203 -19.72 17.56 19.25
N SER A 204 -19.24 18.54 18.48
CA SER A 204 -19.19 19.95 18.91
C SER A 204 -20.58 20.48 19.21
N TRP A 205 -21.58 20.17 18.39
CA TRP A 205 -22.96 20.57 18.63
C TRP A 205 -23.52 19.98 19.93
N TRP A 206 -23.36 18.67 20.13
CA TRP A 206 -23.83 17.99 21.35
C TRP A 206 -23.18 18.55 22.62
N ARG A 207 -21.86 18.78 22.62
CA ARG A 207 -21.13 19.29 23.80
C ARG A 207 -21.39 20.77 24.08
N ILE A 208 -21.54 21.59 23.03
CA ILE A 208 -21.96 22.99 23.17
C ILE A 208 -23.38 23.05 23.76
N SER A 209 -24.28 22.17 23.31
CA SER A 209 -25.64 22.08 23.86
C SER A 209 -25.65 21.65 25.33
N SER A 210 -24.79 20.69 25.74
CA SER A 210 -24.71 20.23 27.13
C SER A 210 -24.12 21.28 28.07
N LEU A 211 -23.08 22.02 27.63
CA LEU A 211 -22.47 23.10 28.42
C LEU A 211 -23.44 24.29 28.61
N MET A 212 -24.39 24.45 27.70
CA MET A 212 -25.45 25.47 27.80
C MET A 212 -26.70 25.00 28.55
N GLY A 213 -26.68 23.82 29.19
CA GLY A 213 -27.83 23.27 29.95
C GLY A 213 -29.01 22.87 29.07
N ILE A 214 -28.78 22.60 27.78
CA ILE A 214 -29.84 22.16 26.86
C ILE A 214 -29.97 20.64 27.00
N GLU A 215 -30.98 20.16 27.73
CA GLU A 215 -31.32 18.74 27.73
C GLU A 215 -31.88 18.35 26.34
N PRO A 216 -31.36 17.30 25.68
CA PRO A 216 -31.99 16.79 24.47
C PRO A 216 -33.35 16.23 24.85
N THR A 217 -34.42 16.86 24.33
CA THR A 217 -35.81 16.43 24.56
C THR A 217 -35.96 14.94 24.25
N ARG A 218 -36.24 14.14 25.27
CA ARG A 218 -36.13 12.68 25.29
C ARG A 218 -37.07 11.93 24.32
N ARG A 219 -38.00 12.61 23.66
CA ARG A 219 -38.89 12.05 22.62
C ARG A 219 -39.28 13.17 21.65
N GLY A 220 -38.95 13.03 20.38
CA GLY A 220 -39.44 13.95 19.35
C GLY A 220 -38.68 13.79 18.05
N ARG A 221 -39.42 13.76 16.94
CA ARG A 221 -38.99 13.54 15.56
C ARG A 221 -37.75 14.36 15.17
N PRO A 222 -36.97 13.93 14.15
CA PRO A 222 -35.92 14.77 13.58
C PRO A 222 -36.53 16.12 13.23
N VAL A 223 -36.07 17.16 13.94
CA VAL A 223 -36.39 18.55 13.59
C VAL A 223 -35.74 18.75 12.23
N ASN A 224 -36.56 18.96 11.19
CA ASN A 224 -36.04 19.38 9.90
C ASN A 224 -35.12 20.57 10.15
N PRO A 225 -33.88 20.56 9.64
CA PRO A 225 -33.00 21.71 9.78
C PRO A 225 -33.79 22.94 9.29
N PRO A 226 -33.74 24.08 10.01
CA PRO A 226 -34.43 25.27 9.55
C PRO A 226 -34.02 25.49 8.09
N LYS A 227 -35.02 25.64 7.20
CA LYS A 227 -34.77 26.08 5.83
C LYS A 227 -34.14 27.47 5.95
N VAL A 228 -32.82 27.53 5.92
CA VAL A 228 -32.09 28.79 5.77
C VAL A 228 -32.43 29.28 4.37
N LEU A 229 -33.45 30.13 4.27
CA LEU A 229 -33.71 30.88 3.04
C LEU A 229 -32.49 31.77 2.80
N GLY A 230 -31.96 31.69 1.58
CA GLY A 230 -30.66 32.22 1.20
C GLY A 230 -30.43 33.68 1.61
N LEU A 231 -29.18 33.97 1.97
CA LEU A 231 -28.62 35.31 2.00
C LEU A 231 -28.73 35.93 0.60
N VAL A 232 -29.65 36.88 0.42
CA VAL A 232 -29.67 37.74 -0.77
C VAL A 232 -28.57 38.80 -0.58
N LEU A 233 -27.46 38.61 -1.28
CA LEU A 233 -26.35 39.56 -1.33
C LEU A 233 -26.70 40.68 -2.30
N SER A 234 -26.86 41.91 -1.80
CA SER A 234 -26.89 43.10 -2.65
C SER A 234 -25.45 43.57 -2.91
N PRO A 235 -25.02 43.83 -4.16
CA PRO A 235 -23.59 43.99 -4.49
C PRO A 235 -22.93 45.31 -4.05
N SER A 236 -23.63 46.24 -3.40
CA SER A 236 -23.19 47.65 -3.42
C SER A 236 -22.70 48.27 -2.11
N GLN A 237 -22.65 47.58 -0.96
CA GLN A 237 -22.16 48.24 0.27
C GLN A 237 -21.33 47.31 1.18
N SER A 238 -20.19 47.81 1.63
CA SER A 238 -19.17 47.15 2.47
C SER A 238 -19.57 46.95 3.94
N THR A 239 -20.87 46.76 4.21
CA THR A 239 -21.40 46.57 5.55
C THR A 239 -22.38 45.40 5.57
N TYR A 240 -21.94 44.30 6.18
CA TYR A 240 -22.78 43.13 6.38
C TYR A 240 -23.87 43.43 7.40
N ARG A 241 -25.14 43.43 6.98
CA ARG A 241 -26.29 43.58 7.88
C ARG A 241 -27.04 42.25 7.96
N VAL A 242 -26.90 41.55 9.07
CA VAL A 242 -27.67 40.32 9.33
C VAL A 242 -29.09 40.74 9.69
N ARG A 243 -30.06 40.56 8.78
CA ARG A 243 -31.48 40.71 9.12
C ARG A 243 -31.99 39.42 9.75
N THR A 244 -32.72 39.55 10.85
CA THR A 244 -33.45 38.44 11.45
C THR A 244 -34.87 38.38 10.90
N TYR A 245 -35.55 37.23 11.05
CA TYR A 245 -36.94 37.04 10.60
C TYR A 245 -37.91 38.11 11.16
N HIS A 246 -37.55 38.71 12.31
CA HIS A 246 -38.32 39.78 12.94
C HIS A 246 -38.22 41.12 12.20
N ASP A 247 -37.13 41.37 11.48
CA ASP A 247 -36.89 42.61 10.71
C ASP A 247 -37.59 42.62 9.34
N LEU A 248 -38.01 41.45 8.85
CA LEU A 248 -38.72 41.32 7.58
C LEU A 248 -40.24 41.48 7.71
N LEU A 249 -40.77 41.32 8.92
CA LEU A 249 -42.21 41.39 9.19
C LEU A 249 -42.68 42.74 9.74
N ASN A 250 -41.77 43.68 10.02
CA ASN A 250 -42.14 44.99 10.53
C ASN A 250 -41.38 46.12 9.82
N PRO A 251 -41.99 46.81 8.84
CA PRO A 251 -41.32 47.85 8.04
C PRO A 251 -41.09 49.18 8.80
N TYR A 252 -41.45 49.27 10.09
CA TYR A 252 -41.41 50.52 10.88
C TYR A 252 -40.44 50.49 12.07
N PHE A 253 -39.40 49.65 12.04
CA PHE A 253 -38.38 49.64 13.09
C PHE A 253 -37.23 50.61 12.75
N ASP A 254 -37.19 51.74 13.47
CA ASP A 254 -36.22 52.81 13.28
C ASP A 254 -34.86 52.41 13.88
N SER A 255 -33.92 52.04 13.01
CA SER A 255 -32.65 51.39 13.37
C SER A 255 -31.56 52.33 13.92
N HIS A 256 -31.88 53.60 14.21
CA HIS A 256 -30.90 54.62 14.53
C HIS A 256 -30.44 54.68 16.01
N GLN A 257 -31.10 53.99 16.94
CA GLN A 257 -30.76 54.11 18.38
C GLN A 257 -29.95 52.95 18.98
N LEU A 258 -29.78 51.82 18.29
CA LEU A 258 -29.08 50.65 18.85
C LEU A 258 -27.56 50.63 18.64
N THR A 259 -26.98 51.66 18.00
CA THR A 259 -25.54 51.70 17.66
C THR A 259 -24.69 52.55 18.62
N LYS A 260 -25.27 53.24 19.60
CA LYS A 260 -24.48 53.97 20.61
C LYS A 260 -24.18 53.06 21.80
N GLY A 261 -22.99 52.44 21.77
CA GLY A 261 -22.38 51.82 22.95
C GLY A 261 -21.96 50.36 22.81
N ILE A 262 -22.32 49.68 21.71
CA ILE A 262 -21.84 48.33 21.46
C ILE A 262 -20.53 48.45 20.66
N PRO A 263 -19.36 48.04 21.20
CA PRO A 263 -18.14 47.98 20.41
C PRO A 263 -18.38 46.99 19.28
N VAL A 264 -18.50 47.51 18.06
CA VAL A 264 -18.51 46.70 16.85
C VAL A 264 -17.11 46.11 16.74
N VAL A 265 -16.93 44.92 17.28
CA VAL A 265 -15.77 44.09 16.96
C VAL A 265 -15.91 43.78 15.48
N GLN A 266 -15.22 44.54 14.64
CA GLN A 266 -15.01 44.17 13.25
C GLN A 266 -14.21 42.88 13.27
N LEU A 267 -14.92 41.76 13.30
CA LEU A 267 -14.37 40.48 12.85
C LEU A 267 -14.11 40.70 11.36
N ASN A 268 -12.89 41.13 11.06
CA ASN A 268 -12.39 41.28 9.70
C ASN A 268 -12.22 39.86 9.15
N TRP A 269 -13.34 39.24 8.84
CA TRP A 269 -13.39 37.98 8.15
C TRP A 269 -13.04 38.32 6.71
N GLU A 270 -11.74 38.32 6.40
CA GLU A 270 -11.24 38.11 5.04
C GLU A 270 -11.59 36.67 4.60
N GLY A 271 -12.88 36.35 4.65
CA GLY A 271 -13.46 35.22 3.95
C GLY A 271 -13.35 35.55 2.48
N SER A 272 -12.32 34.97 1.87
CA SER A 272 -12.21 34.67 0.46
C SER A 272 -13.52 34.94 -0.30
N ARG A 273 -13.54 36.02 -1.08
CA ARG A 273 -14.52 36.26 -2.15
C ARG A 273 -14.36 35.17 -3.22
N LEU A 274 -14.72 33.93 -2.89
CA LEU A 274 -14.98 32.90 -3.88
C LEU A 274 -16.39 33.18 -4.39
N GLY A 275 -16.43 33.82 -5.55
CA GLY A 275 -17.66 34.29 -6.18
C GLY A 275 -18.69 33.16 -6.34
N ASN A 276 -19.94 33.52 -6.09
CA ASN A 276 -21.13 32.73 -6.35
C ASN A 276 -21.39 32.57 -7.86
N SER A 277 -20.42 32.10 -8.65
CA SER A 277 -20.71 31.73 -10.03
C SER A 277 -21.44 30.37 -10.01
N PRO A 278 -22.63 30.24 -10.62
CA PRO A 278 -23.31 28.96 -10.77
C PRO A 278 -22.55 27.98 -11.69
N TRP A 279 -21.44 28.44 -12.28
CA TRP A 279 -20.48 27.69 -13.07
C TRP A 279 -19.13 27.48 -12.36
N ALA A 280 -19.03 27.77 -11.06
CA ALA A 280 -18.01 27.18 -10.19
C ALA A 280 -18.35 25.69 -10.00
N LEU A 281 -18.39 24.98 -11.14
CA LEU A 281 -18.24 23.55 -11.24
C LEU A 281 -17.11 23.20 -10.30
N ARG A 282 -17.46 22.43 -9.26
CA ARG A 282 -16.55 21.92 -8.24
C ARG A 282 -15.18 21.74 -8.88
N PRO A 283 -14.10 22.36 -8.37
CA PRO A 283 -12.77 22.02 -8.86
C PRO A 283 -12.73 20.50 -8.82
N TRP A 284 -12.61 19.89 -10.00
CA TRP A 284 -12.72 18.45 -10.19
C TRP A 284 -11.75 17.84 -9.19
N GLU A 285 -12.27 17.43 -8.02
CA GLU A 285 -11.44 16.81 -7.01
C GLU A 285 -10.89 15.59 -7.73
N PRO A 286 -9.56 15.50 -7.87
CA PRO A 286 -8.96 14.43 -8.65
C PRO A 286 -9.39 13.13 -7.99
N GLY A 287 -10.40 12.49 -8.58
CA GLY A 287 -11.03 11.34 -8.00
C GLY A 287 -10.02 10.20 -7.86
N PRO A 288 -10.33 9.17 -7.05
CA PRO A 288 -9.48 8.00 -6.85
C PRO A 288 -9.05 7.30 -8.16
N ILE A 289 -9.70 7.61 -9.29
CA ILE A 289 -9.40 7.12 -10.63
C ILE A 289 -7.97 7.48 -11.08
N ARG A 290 -7.39 8.62 -10.67
CA ARG A 290 -6.00 8.96 -11.06
C ARG A 290 -4.94 8.06 -10.41
N PHE A 291 -5.25 7.42 -9.28
CA PHE A 291 -4.33 6.46 -8.64
C PHE A 291 -4.24 5.12 -9.40
N LEU A 292 -5.23 4.80 -10.23
CA LEU A 292 -5.21 3.58 -11.05
C LEU A 292 -4.21 3.64 -12.23
N LEU A 293 -3.70 4.83 -12.57
CA LEU A 293 -2.85 5.07 -13.74
C LEU A 293 -1.35 4.81 -13.54
N VAL A 294 -0.85 4.79 -12.29
CA VAL A 294 0.61 4.65 -12.01
C VAL A 294 1.01 3.21 -11.67
N ALA A 295 0.10 2.42 -11.10
CA ALA A 295 0.33 0.99 -10.83
C ALA A 295 0.59 0.10 -12.08
N PRO A 296 -0.02 0.36 -13.26
CA PRO A 296 0.11 -0.50 -14.43
C PRO A 296 1.57 -0.71 -14.90
N PRO A 297 2.45 0.32 -15.03
CA PRO A 297 3.83 0.10 -15.48
C PRO A 297 4.62 -0.91 -14.67
N VAL A 298 4.55 -0.81 -13.34
CA VAL A 298 5.34 -1.68 -12.45
C VAL A 298 4.81 -3.12 -12.53
N ILE A 299 3.49 -3.28 -12.51
CA ILE A 299 2.84 -4.59 -12.62
C ILE A 299 3.14 -5.23 -13.97
N VAL A 300 3.02 -4.47 -15.06
CA VAL A 300 3.31 -4.96 -16.42
C VAL A 300 4.78 -5.36 -16.54
N SER A 301 5.72 -4.55 -16.05
CA SER A 301 7.16 -4.86 -16.10
C SER A 301 7.49 -6.19 -15.43
N VAL A 302 6.89 -6.46 -14.27
CA VAL A 302 7.07 -7.71 -13.53
C VAL A 302 6.49 -8.91 -14.27
N LEU A 303 5.27 -8.75 -14.80
CA LEU A 303 4.58 -9.81 -15.54
C LEU A 303 5.33 -10.13 -16.84
N MET A 304 5.91 -9.12 -17.48
CA MET A 304 6.71 -9.27 -18.70
C MET A 304 8.06 -9.94 -18.44
N MET A 305 8.68 -9.71 -17.29
CA MET A 305 10.05 -10.19 -17.05
C MET A 305 10.29 -11.71 -17.20
N PRO A 306 9.46 -12.64 -16.68
CA PRO A 306 9.62 -14.07 -16.98
C PRO A 306 9.34 -14.39 -18.45
N LEU A 307 8.45 -13.65 -19.11
CA LEU A 307 8.13 -13.83 -20.52
C LEU A 307 9.34 -13.42 -21.36
N CYS A 308 10.02 -12.33 -21.02
CA CYS A 308 11.30 -11.95 -21.62
C CYS A 308 12.34 -13.06 -21.45
N PHE A 309 12.40 -13.72 -20.28
CA PHE A 309 13.29 -14.87 -20.08
C PHE A 309 12.95 -16.05 -20.99
N LEU A 310 11.66 -16.30 -21.25
CA LEU A 310 11.21 -17.32 -22.20
C LEU A 310 11.50 -16.95 -23.66
N LEU A 311 11.47 -15.66 -23.98
CA LEU A 311 11.72 -15.10 -25.32
C LEU A 311 13.22 -15.01 -25.69
N LEU A 312 14.12 -15.33 -24.76
CA LEU A 312 15.55 -15.51 -25.04
C LEU A 312 15.85 -17.00 -25.25
N PRO A 313 15.56 -17.59 -26.44
CA PRO A 313 15.78 -19.02 -26.69
C PRO A 313 17.25 -19.42 -26.54
N THR A 314 18.18 -18.48 -26.77
CA THR A 314 19.61 -18.67 -26.57
C THR A 314 19.95 -18.89 -25.09
N THR A 315 19.35 -18.13 -24.17
CA THR A 315 19.62 -18.28 -22.73
C THR A 315 19.00 -19.58 -22.19
N LEU A 316 17.80 -19.95 -22.62
CA LEU A 316 17.16 -21.20 -22.20
C LEU A 316 17.89 -22.44 -22.70
N ARG A 317 18.32 -22.46 -23.97
CA ARG A 317 19.03 -23.62 -24.53
C ARG A 317 20.40 -23.82 -23.87
N GLN A 318 21.13 -22.74 -23.63
CA GLN A 318 22.44 -22.82 -22.98
C GLN A 318 22.32 -23.15 -21.49
N ALA A 319 21.35 -22.57 -20.79
CA ALA A 319 21.23 -22.77 -19.36
C ALA A 319 20.50 -24.06 -18.95
N ARG A 320 19.77 -24.71 -19.87
CA ARG A 320 18.96 -25.92 -19.66
C ARG A 320 18.14 -25.86 -18.35
N VAL A 321 17.59 -24.70 -18.01
CA VAL A 321 16.82 -24.51 -16.76
C VAL A 321 15.41 -25.05 -16.95
N SER A 322 14.92 -25.81 -15.97
CA SER A 322 13.55 -26.32 -15.98
C SER A 322 12.54 -25.17 -15.96
N LYS A 323 11.51 -25.24 -16.81
CA LYS A 323 10.38 -24.29 -16.83
C LYS A 323 9.72 -24.16 -15.44
N ARG A 324 9.67 -25.25 -14.66
CA ARG A 324 9.10 -25.25 -13.30
C ARG A 324 9.94 -24.42 -12.33
N GLN A 325 11.26 -24.46 -12.45
CA GLN A 325 12.15 -23.65 -11.61
C GLN A 325 12.05 -22.17 -11.95
N LEU A 326 11.99 -21.85 -13.24
CA LEU A 326 11.77 -20.49 -13.68
C LEU A 326 10.43 -19.94 -13.18
N GLY A 327 9.35 -20.73 -13.25
CA GLY A 327 8.04 -20.34 -12.70
C GLY A 327 8.06 -20.09 -11.18
N ARG A 328 8.84 -20.87 -10.42
CA ARG A 328 9.01 -20.65 -8.98
C ARG A 328 9.75 -19.34 -8.70
N ILE A 329 10.88 -19.11 -9.36
CA ILE A 329 11.66 -17.86 -9.23
C ILE A 329 10.78 -16.66 -9.59
N TRP A 330 9.99 -16.78 -10.66
CA TRP A 330 9.03 -15.76 -11.05
C TRP A 330 7.98 -15.50 -9.96
N ALA A 331 7.37 -16.54 -9.39
CA ALA A 331 6.39 -16.37 -8.31
C ALA A 331 6.98 -15.62 -7.10
N PHE A 332 8.23 -15.86 -6.74
CA PHE A 332 8.90 -15.12 -5.66
C PHE A 332 9.28 -13.68 -6.04
N SER A 333 9.40 -13.37 -7.34
CA SER A 333 9.73 -12.02 -7.81
C SER A 333 8.64 -10.99 -7.50
N PHE A 334 7.40 -11.43 -7.26
CA PHE A 334 6.33 -10.53 -6.82
C PHE A 334 6.61 -9.86 -5.46
N ALA A 335 7.40 -10.47 -4.59
CA ALA A 335 7.77 -9.84 -3.33
C ALA A 335 8.72 -8.65 -3.52
N ALA A 336 9.57 -8.67 -4.56
CA ALA A 336 10.50 -7.58 -4.85
C ALA A 336 9.79 -6.29 -5.30
N ILE A 337 8.50 -6.37 -5.61
CA ILE A 337 7.66 -5.23 -6.02
C ILE A 337 7.06 -4.53 -4.82
N LEU A 338 6.82 -5.24 -3.72
CA LEU A 338 6.20 -4.67 -2.54
C LEU A 338 6.92 -3.42 -2.03
N PRO A 339 8.26 -3.29 -2.04
CA PRO A 339 8.94 -2.05 -1.73
C PRO A 339 8.59 -0.91 -2.69
N VAL A 340 8.49 -1.20 -3.99
CA VAL A 340 8.11 -0.21 -5.02
C VAL A 340 6.69 0.25 -4.76
N ALA A 341 5.75 -0.68 -4.62
CA ALA A 341 4.36 -0.37 -4.30
C ALA A 341 4.27 0.40 -2.97
N PHE A 342 5.02 0.00 -1.95
CA PHE A 342 5.07 0.72 -0.67
C PHE A 342 5.55 2.17 -0.86
N VAL A 343 6.64 2.39 -1.59
CA VAL A 343 7.18 3.72 -1.87
C VAL A 343 6.22 4.55 -2.71
N GLU A 344 5.52 3.94 -3.67
CA GLU A 344 4.58 4.64 -4.54
C GLU A 344 3.25 4.96 -3.84
N PHE A 345 2.73 4.07 -3.01
CA PHE A 345 1.42 4.23 -2.35
C PHE A 345 1.52 4.92 -0.99
N LEU A 346 2.44 4.47 -0.13
CA LEU A 346 2.46 4.94 1.25
C LEU A 346 3.23 6.24 1.42
N LEU A 347 4.34 6.42 0.70
CA LEU A 347 5.19 7.60 0.85
C LEU A 347 4.42 8.88 0.48
N PRO A 348 3.61 8.92 -0.59
CA PRO A 348 2.78 10.09 -0.84
C PRO A 348 1.69 10.30 0.21
N SER A 349 1.04 9.23 0.66
CA SER A 349 -0.06 9.34 1.64
C SER A 349 0.41 9.78 3.03
N ALA A 350 1.62 9.39 3.45
CA ALA A 350 2.14 9.63 4.79
C ALA A 350 2.88 10.96 4.94
N PHE A 351 3.53 11.46 3.88
CA PHE A 351 4.40 12.64 3.96
C PHE A 351 3.77 13.92 3.39
N PHE A 352 2.75 13.82 2.54
CA PHE A 352 2.15 14.99 1.91
C PHE A 352 0.95 15.50 2.71
N ASP A 353 1.23 16.19 3.83
CA ASP A 353 0.26 16.97 4.59
C ASP A 353 0.71 18.47 4.70
N GLY A 354 -0.07 19.45 4.19
CA GLY A 354 0.20 20.91 4.27
C GLY A 354 0.51 21.69 2.97
N ALA A 355 0.78 23.00 3.04
CA ALA A 355 1.05 23.85 1.86
C ALA A 355 2.36 23.53 1.12
N MET A 356 3.34 22.92 1.82
CA MET A 356 4.57 22.40 1.21
C MET A 356 4.30 21.24 0.23
N ILE A 357 3.12 20.62 0.32
CA ILE A 357 2.65 19.56 -0.58
C ILE A 357 2.63 20.03 -2.01
N GLU A 358 2.05 21.18 -2.33
CA GLU A 358 1.62 21.41 -3.71
C GLU A 358 2.84 21.53 -4.63
N SER A 359 3.92 22.14 -4.14
CA SER A 359 5.21 22.22 -4.83
C SER A 359 5.91 20.87 -4.94
N LEU A 360 5.96 20.07 -3.85
CA LEU A 360 6.59 18.74 -3.88
C LEU A 360 5.78 17.72 -4.67
N ARG A 361 4.46 17.80 -4.63
CA ARG A 361 3.52 17.00 -5.42
C ARG A 361 3.66 17.33 -6.90
N LYS A 362 3.73 18.62 -7.26
CA LYS A 362 4.03 19.07 -8.64
C LYS A 362 5.39 18.55 -9.09
N LEU A 363 6.43 18.68 -8.26
CA LEU A 363 7.76 18.15 -8.55
C LEU A 363 7.75 16.61 -8.69
N TRP A 364 7.05 15.93 -7.79
CA TRP A 364 6.92 14.48 -7.75
C TRP A 364 6.17 13.97 -8.98
N TYR A 365 5.06 14.58 -9.38
CA TYR A 365 4.36 14.22 -10.63
C TYR A 365 5.18 14.55 -11.88
N ARG A 366 5.97 15.63 -11.85
CA ARG A 366 6.87 15.97 -12.96
C ARG A 366 8.04 14.99 -13.11
N GLN A 367 8.57 14.47 -12.00
CA GLN A 367 9.67 13.49 -12.00
C GLN A 367 9.21 12.03 -11.96
N MET A 368 7.93 11.77 -11.66
CA MET A 368 7.36 10.43 -11.49
C MET A 368 7.56 9.51 -12.69
N PRO A 369 7.47 9.95 -13.95
CA PRO A 369 7.68 9.05 -15.08
C PRO A 369 9.09 8.44 -15.05
N LEU A 370 10.10 9.26 -14.71
CA LEU A 370 11.47 8.79 -14.60
C LEU A 370 11.69 7.98 -13.33
N ALA A 371 11.25 8.46 -12.16
CA ALA A 371 11.46 7.77 -10.89
C ALA A 371 10.68 6.45 -10.81
N GLY A 372 9.42 6.45 -11.24
CA GLY A 372 8.52 5.30 -11.26
C GLY A 372 8.88 4.24 -12.31
N ILE A 373 9.72 4.57 -13.30
CA ILE A 373 10.31 3.57 -14.20
C ILE A 373 11.67 3.11 -13.69
N MET A 374 12.56 4.04 -13.32
CA MET A 374 13.94 3.73 -12.96
C MET A 374 14.07 2.95 -11.65
N LEU A 375 13.29 3.31 -10.62
CA LEU A 375 13.35 2.62 -9.33
C LEU A 375 12.95 1.13 -9.44
N PRO A 376 11.77 0.77 -9.99
CA PRO A 376 11.44 -0.63 -10.23
C PRO A 376 12.40 -1.31 -11.20
N ALA A 377 12.90 -0.62 -12.23
CA ALA A 377 13.91 -1.18 -13.12
C ALA A 377 15.18 -1.62 -12.38
N VAL A 378 15.72 -0.76 -11.50
CA VAL A 378 16.92 -1.06 -10.71
C VAL A 378 16.66 -2.20 -9.72
N LEU A 379 15.51 -2.20 -9.04
CA LEU A 379 15.15 -3.26 -8.09
C LEU A 379 14.95 -4.61 -8.80
N LEU A 380 14.24 -4.63 -9.93
CA LEU A 380 14.08 -5.82 -10.76
C LEU A 380 15.41 -6.31 -11.31
N TRP A 381 16.30 -5.40 -11.73
CA TRP A 381 17.63 -5.75 -12.20
C TRP A 381 18.46 -6.42 -11.10
N ALA A 382 18.51 -5.81 -9.91
CA ALA A 382 19.21 -6.38 -8.76
C ALA A 382 18.63 -7.73 -8.33
N TRP A 383 17.29 -7.86 -8.36
CA TRP A 383 16.60 -9.11 -8.08
C TRP A 383 16.97 -10.23 -9.05
N TRP A 384 16.87 -9.98 -10.35
CA TRP A 384 17.15 -10.98 -11.37
C TRP A 384 18.63 -11.25 -11.58
N TRP A 385 19.51 -10.29 -11.32
CA TRP A 385 20.94 -10.55 -11.22
C TRP A 385 21.22 -11.60 -10.13
N SER A 386 20.58 -11.45 -8.97
CA SER A 386 20.70 -12.39 -7.86
C SER A 386 20.17 -13.78 -8.23
N ALA A 387 18.99 -13.84 -8.85
CA ALA A 387 18.39 -15.10 -9.30
C ALA A 387 19.25 -15.77 -10.40
N GLY A 388 19.83 -14.99 -11.31
CA GLY A 388 20.75 -15.47 -12.33
C GLY A 388 22.04 -16.07 -11.75
N ARG A 389 22.55 -15.50 -10.65
CA ARG A 389 23.66 -16.10 -9.89
C ARG A 389 23.26 -17.42 -9.25
N LEU A 390 22.07 -17.51 -8.67
CA LEU A 390 21.55 -18.76 -8.13
C LEU A 390 21.47 -19.84 -9.23
N LEU A 391 21.04 -19.46 -10.44
CA LEU A 391 20.99 -20.33 -11.62
C LEU A 391 22.36 -20.64 -12.25
N ARG A 392 23.46 -20.06 -11.73
CA ARG A 392 24.81 -20.11 -12.30
C ARG A 392 24.82 -19.77 -13.79
N LEU A 393 24.12 -18.70 -14.18
CA LEU A 393 24.15 -18.21 -15.57
C LEU A 393 25.49 -17.52 -15.85
N PRO A 394 26.14 -17.81 -17.00
CA PRO A 394 27.29 -17.03 -17.44
C PRO A 394 26.83 -15.58 -17.66
N ARG A 395 27.60 -14.61 -17.16
CA ARG A 395 27.28 -13.17 -17.28
C ARG A 395 25.88 -12.81 -16.79
N ALA A 396 25.46 -13.39 -15.65
CA ALA A 396 24.14 -13.17 -15.05
C ALA A 396 23.71 -11.69 -14.97
N MET A 397 24.66 -10.78 -14.73
CA MET A 397 24.43 -9.32 -14.68
C MET A 397 24.00 -8.73 -16.03
N LEU A 398 24.61 -9.17 -17.13
CA LEU A 398 24.28 -8.70 -18.48
C LEU A 398 22.94 -9.28 -18.93
N VAL A 399 22.70 -10.56 -18.64
CA VAL A 399 21.41 -11.21 -18.92
C VAL A 399 20.28 -10.50 -18.18
N SER A 400 20.45 -10.19 -16.88
CA SER A 400 19.44 -9.44 -16.13
C SER A 400 19.25 -8.02 -16.64
N ALA A 401 20.31 -7.33 -17.05
CA ALA A 401 20.21 -5.98 -17.63
C ALA A 401 19.40 -5.98 -18.93
N VAL A 402 19.68 -6.92 -19.84
CA VAL A 402 18.93 -7.08 -21.09
C VAL A 402 17.46 -7.42 -20.82
N LEU A 403 17.18 -8.29 -19.85
CA LEU A 403 15.81 -8.64 -19.47
C LEU A 403 15.02 -7.43 -18.96
N VAL A 404 15.63 -6.63 -18.09
CA VAL A 404 14.99 -5.40 -17.58
C VAL A 404 14.78 -4.39 -18.69
N LEU A 405 15.76 -4.23 -19.60
CA LEU A 405 15.62 -3.34 -20.74
C LEU A 405 14.44 -3.75 -21.63
N ILE A 406 14.34 -5.04 -22.00
CA ILE A 406 13.23 -5.54 -22.80
C ILE A 406 11.90 -5.34 -22.06
N ALA A 407 11.82 -5.68 -20.76
CA ALA A 407 10.61 -5.53 -19.96
C ALA A 407 10.14 -4.07 -19.87
N ASN A 408 11.06 -3.12 -19.68
CA ASN A 408 10.76 -1.69 -19.66
C ASN A 408 10.33 -1.17 -21.03
N LEU A 409 11.00 -1.59 -22.11
CA LEU A 409 10.60 -1.21 -23.48
C LEU A 409 9.21 -1.76 -23.82
N SER A 410 8.93 -3.01 -23.47
CA SER A 410 7.60 -3.62 -23.64
C SER A 410 6.54 -2.89 -22.81
N THR A 411 6.88 -2.49 -21.59
CA THR A 411 5.99 -1.71 -20.74
C THR A 411 5.73 -0.33 -21.32
N GLY A 412 6.76 0.34 -21.83
CA GLY A 412 6.62 1.61 -22.55
C GLY A 412 5.71 1.48 -23.78
N LEU A 413 5.84 0.40 -24.54
CA LEU A 413 4.95 0.10 -25.68
C LEU A 413 3.51 -0.15 -25.27
N VAL A 414 3.27 -0.86 -24.16
CA VAL A 414 1.91 -1.13 -23.64
C VAL A 414 1.28 0.16 -23.09
N LEU A 415 2.08 1.06 -22.54
CA LEU A 415 1.61 2.32 -21.94
C LEU A 415 1.60 3.50 -22.91
N LEU A 416 2.15 3.36 -24.12
CA LEU A 416 2.14 4.39 -25.15
C LEU A 416 0.75 4.98 -25.42
N PRO A 417 -0.34 4.19 -25.51
CA PRO A 417 -1.70 4.73 -25.66
C PRO A 417 -2.13 5.62 -24.50
N TRP A 418 -1.64 5.32 -23.29
CA TRP A 418 -1.94 6.10 -22.09
C TRP A 418 -1.06 7.35 -22.02
N ALA A 419 0.11 7.35 -22.66
CA ALA A 419 1.01 8.49 -22.69
C ALA A 419 0.37 9.70 -23.39
N GLU A 420 -0.53 9.49 -24.36
CA GLU A 420 -1.26 10.60 -25.01
C GLU A 420 -2.12 11.38 -24.00
N ASP A 421 -2.80 10.68 -23.08
CA ASP A 421 -3.54 11.32 -21.98
C ASP A 421 -2.59 12.08 -21.04
N TRP A 422 -1.41 11.51 -20.78
CA TRP A 422 -0.37 12.19 -20.00
C TRP A 422 0.14 13.46 -20.68
N PHE A 423 0.39 13.42 -21.99
CA PHE A 423 0.82 14.59 -22.76
C PHE A 423 -0.27 15.67 -22.81
N TRP A 424 -1.54 15.29 -22.91
CA TRP A 424 -2.67 16.23 -22.81
C TRP A 424 -2.74 16.90 -21.43
N ILE A 425 -2.62 16.11 -20.36
CA ILE A 425 -2.59 16.63 -18.99
C ILE A 425 -1.41 17.58 -18.81
N LEU A 426 -0.21 17.20 -19.23
CA LEU A 426 0.99 18.03 -19.14
C LEU A 426 0.89 19.29 -20.02
N GLY A 427 0.29 19.19 -21.21
CA GLY A 427 0.07 20.32 -22.12
C GLY A 427 -0.91 21.34 -21.53
N SER A 428 -2.02 20.88 -20.93
CA SER A 428 -2.96 21.77 -20.23
C SER A 428 -2.33 22.49 -19.03
N TRP A 429 -1.33 21.87 -18.40
CA TRP A 429 -0.56 22.47 -17.32
C TRP A 429 0.46 23.50 -17.81
N ALA A 430 1.06 23.28 -18.98
CA ALA A 430 2.05 24.20 -19.54
C ALA A 430 1.42 25.42 -20.21
N GLY A 431 0.19 25.31 -20.71
CA GLY A 431 -0.52 26.39 -21.44
C GLY A 431 -1.39 27.32 -20.59
N GLY A 432 -1.47 27.10 -19.28
CA GLY A 432 -2.29 27.91 -18.35
C GLY A 432 -1.54 29.06 -17.68
N SER A 433 -0.77 29.83 -18.44
CA SER A 433 -0.12 31.08 -17.99
C SER A 433 -0.91 32.31 -18.38
#